data_AF-A0A9D9ZQ38-F1
#
_entry.id   AF-A0A9D9ZQ38-F1
#
_cell.length_a   1.000
_cell.length_b   1.000
_cell.length_c   1.000
_cell.angle_alpha   90.00
_cell.angle_beta   90.00
_cell.angle_gamma   90.00
#
_symmetry.space_group_name_H-M   'P 1'
#
loop_
_entity.id
_entity.type
_entity.pdbx_description
1 polymer ?
#
loop_
_entity_poly.entity_id
_entity_poly.type
_entity_poly.pdbx_seq_one_letter_code
_entity_poly.pdbx_strand_id
1 'polypeptide(L)'
;MSFVRLKSWVVQSILKEISSECWTDFEYAPDETKEKIIKSEHIESAAFEELITLLTYCQRGEKFCSGHWNSMLRGGYIKSILQRLAYLYKIEPAVEAG
;
A
#
# COMPACT_ATOMS: atom_id res chain seq x y z
N MET A 1 -17.14 14.74 -4.40
CA MET A 1 -16.30 13.53 -4.33
C MET A 1 -16.87 12.62 -3.26
N SER A 2 -17.56 11.54 -3.65
CA SER A 2 -18.16 10.60 -2.69
C SER A 2 -17.05 9.81 -1.99
N PHE A 3 -17.00 9.94 -0.67
CA PHE A 3 -15.98 9.32 0.17
C PHE A 3 -16.35 7.86 0.39
N VAL A 4 -15.69 6.93 -0.31
CA VAL A 4 -15.81 5.50 0.01
C VAL A 4 -15.06 5.28 1.32
N ARG A 5 -15.80 5.26 2.43
CA ARG A 5 -15.22 4.96 3.74
C ARG A 5 -15.01 3.44 3.80
N LEU A 6 -13.77 2.99 3.63
CA LEU A 6 -13.43 1.59 3.87
C LEU A 6 -13.86 1.21 5.30
N LYS A 7 -14.51 0.06 5.42
CA LYS A 7 -14.92 -0.46 6.74
C LYS A 7 -13.65 -0.69 7.57
N SER A 8 -13.71 -0.34 8.86
CA SER A 8 -12.55 -0.42 9.76
C SER A 8 -11.92 -1.82 9.81
N TRP A 9 -12.71 -2.88 9.65
CA TRP A 9 -12.19 -4.25 9.68
C TRP A 9 -11.41 -4.60 8.40
N VAL A 10 -11.78 -4.07 7.22
CA VAL A 10 -11.02 -4.28 5.97
C VAL A 10 -9.63 -3.68 6.12
N VAL A 11 -9.61 -2.45 6.62
CA VAL A 11 -8.40 -1.70 6.98
C VAL A 11 -7.48 -2.50 7.90
N GLN A 12 -8.04 -3.05 8.99
CA GLN A 12 -7.28 -3.84 9.96
C GLN A 12 -6.78 -5.17 9.37
N SER A 13 -7.57 -5.84 8.53
CA SER A 13 -7.14 -7.08 7.87
C SER A 13 -5.96 -6.84 6.93
N ILE A 14 -6.01 -5.78 6.12
CA ILE A 14 -4.89 -5.40 5.24
C ILE A 14 -3.65 -5.09 6.10
N LEU A 15 -3.79 -4.27 7.13
CA LEU A 15 -2.70 -3.92 8.05
C LEU A 15 -2.04 -5.14 8.66
N LYS A 16 -2.85 -6.11 9.09
CA LYS A 16 -2.37 -7.36 9.65
C LYS A 16 -1.60 -8.16 8.61
N GLU A 17 -2.14 -8.30 7.40
CA GLU A 17 -1.52 -9.10 6.33
C GLU A 17 -0.17 -8.51 5.90
N ILE A 18 -0.13 -7.21 5.58
CA ILE A 18 1.10 -6.53 5.13
C ILE A 18 2.16 -6.39 6.25
N SER A 19 1.79 -6.69 7.50
CA SER A 19 2.75 -6.70 8.61
C SER A 19 3.50 -8.02 8.77
N SER A 20 3.16 -9.04 7.97
CA SER A 20 3.89 -10.31 7.97
C SER A 20 5.26 -10.19 7.29
N GLU A 21 6.18 -11.08 7.65
CA GLU A 21 7.59 -11.00 7.23
C GLU A 21 7.77 -11.04 5.71
N CYS A 22 6.93 -11.78 4.98
CA CYS A 22 7.00 -11.87 3.52
C CYS A 22 6.59 -10.58 2.78
N TRP A 23 5.94 -9.63 3.47
CA TRP A 23 5.55 -8.33 2.93
C TRP A 23 6.39 -7.18 3.50
N THR A 24 7.50 -7.49 4.19
CA THR A 24 8.34 -6.50 4.85
C THR A 24 9.74 -6.52 4.26
N ASP A 25 10.13 -5.41 3.64
CA ASP A 25 11.51 -5.12 3.26
C ASP A 25 12.25 -4.50 4.45
N PHE A 26 13.09 -5.28 5.13
CA PHE A 26 13.83 -4.82 6.30
C PHE A 26 14.99 -3.87 5.96
N GLU A 27 15.43 -3.84 4.70
CA GLU A 27 16.58 -3.06 4.25
C GLU A 27 16.16 -1.77 3.50
N TYR A 28 14.86 -1.48 3.44
CA TYR A 28 14.34 -0.31 2.72
C TYR A 28 14.89 1.03 3.27
N ALA A 29 15.13 1.98 2.37
CA ALA A 29 15.53 3.35 2.69
C ALA A 29 14.28 4.27 2.77
N PRO A 30 13.89 4.79 3.95
CA PRO A 30 12.63 5.53 4.10
C PRO A 30 12.54 6.81 3.25
N ASP A 31 13.62 7.58 3.16
CA ASP A 31 13.63 8.84 2.42
C ASP A 31 13.54 8.61 0.91
N GLU A 32 14.31 7.66 0.38
CA GLU A 32 14.23 7.26 -1.04
C GLU A 32 12.85 6.71 -1.39
N THR A 33 12.29 5.87 -0.51
CA THR A 33 10.96 5.27 -0.73
C THR A 33 9.85 6.32 -0.70
N LYS A 34 9.99 7.35 0.14
CA LYS A 34 9.08 8.51 0.14
C LYS A 34 9.13 9.28 -1.18
N GLU A 35 10.31 9.49 -1.77
CA GLU A 35 10.42 10.20 -3.05
C GLU A 35 9.80 9.40 -4.20
N LYS A 36 9.91 8.07 -4.13
CA LYS A 36 9.32 7.14 -5.08
C LYS A 36 7.79 7.08 -4.99
N ILE A 37 7.23 6.95 -3.77
CA ILE A 37 5.79 6.73 -3.58
C ILE A 37 4.94 7.94 -4.00
N ILE A 38 5.50 9.15 -3.92
CA ILE A 38 4.80 10.38 -4.32
C ILE A 38 4.61 10.44 -5.86
N LYS A 39 5.41 9.69 -6.63
CA LYS A 39 5.34 9.65 -8.09
C LYS A 39 4.43 8.49 -8.53
N SER A 40 3.21 8.80 -8.97
CA SER A 40 2.22 7.79 -9.39
C SER A 40 2.76 6.85 -10.48
N GLU A 41 3.49 7.40 -11.45
CA GLU A 41 4.14 6.65 -12.55
C GLU A 41 5.12 5.58 -12.04
N HIS A 42 5.72 5.81 -10.87
CA HIS A 42 6.62 4.84 -10.26
C HIS A 42 5.87 3.62 -9.75
N ILE A 43 4.71 3.81 -9.10
CA ILE A 43 3.87 2.70 -8.62
C ILE A 43 3.32 1.89 -9.79
N GLU A 44 2.92 2.56 -10.87
CA GLU A 44 2.35 1.91 -12.05
C GLU A 44 3.35 1.01 -12.80
N SER A 45 4.63 1.37 -12.78
CA SER A 45 5.71 0.65 -13.46
C SER A 45 6.48 -0.31 -12.54
N ALA A 46 6.31 -0.21 -11.22
CA ALA A 46 7.07 -0.98 -10.24
C ALA A 46 6.95 -2.50 -10.42
N ALA A 47 8.07 -3.18 -10.15
CA ALA A 47 8.18 -4.63 -10.02
C ALA A 47 7.70 -5.09 -8.64
N PHE A 48 7.55 -6.41 -8.46
CA PHE A 48 7.01 -6.99 -7.24
C PHE A 48 7.81 -6.58 -6.00
N GLU A 49 9.13 -6.70 -6.04
CA GLU A 49 10.04 -6.40 -4.94
C GLU A 49 9.93 -4.93 -4.50
N GLU A 50 9.86 -4.01 -5.46
CA GLU A 50 9.67 -2.58 -5.17
C GLU A 50 8.27 -2.30 -4.57
N LEU A 51 7.24 -3.04 -4.97
CA LEU A 51 5.90 -2.91 -4.35
C LEU A 51 5.93 -3.35 -2.88
N ILE A 52 6.75 -4.35 -2.52
CA ILE A 52 6.99 -4.74 -1.12
C ILE A 52 7.66 -3.60 -0.34
N THR A 53 8.68 -2.96 -0.92
CA THR A 53 9.35 -1.79 -0.32
C THR A 53 8.36 -0.63 -0.11
N LEU A 54 7.52 -0.32 -1.10
CA LEU A 54 6.50 0.74 -1.00
C LEU A 54 5.42 0.42 0.06
N LEU A 55 4.98 -0.84 0.15
CA LEU A 55 4.06 -1.28 1.21
C LEU A 55 4.70 -1.18 2.59
N THR A 56 5.98 -1.54 2.69
CA THR A 56 6.75 -1.46 3.93
C THR A 56 6.83 -0.03 4.42
N TYR A 57 7.08 0.94 3.54
CA TYR A 57 7.03 2.36 3.88
C TYR A 57 5.67 2.77 4.45
N CYS A 58 4.57 2.39 3.77
CA CYS A 58 3.22 2.69 4.23
C CYS A 58 2.90 2.09 5.61
N GLN A 59 3.36 0.86 5.87
CA GLN A 59 3.10 0.14 7.13
C GLN A 59 3.96 0.68 8.27
N ARG A 60 5.27 0.87 8.04
CA ARG A 60 6.24 1.22 9.09
C ARG A 60 6.19 2.70 9.45
N GLY A 61 5.74 3.58 8.55
CA GLY A 61 5.59 5.01 8.85
C GLY A 61 4.66 5.30 10.04
N GLU A 62 3.68 4.44 10.31
CA GLU A 62 2.77 4.56 11.47
C GLU A 62 3.49 4.38 12.81
N LYS A 63 4.61 3.65 12.85
CA LYS A 63 5.44 3.52 14.07
C LYS A 63 6.07 4.86 14.49
N PHE A 64 6.21 5.80 13.57
CA PHE A 64 6.91 7.07 13.77
C PHE A 64 5.97 8.29 13.74
N CYS A 65 4.84 8.18 13.04
CA CYS A 65 3.85 9.24 12.92
C CYS A 65 2.44 8.66 12.94
N SER A 66 1.67 8.98 13.98
CA SER A 66 0.27 8.57 14.07
C SER A 66 -0.53 9.20 12.93
N GLY A 67 -1.29 8.36 12.21
CA GLY A 67 -2.06 8.78 11.05
C GLY A 67 -1.30 8.77 9.72
N HIS A 68 -0.04 8.32 9.69
CA HIS A 68 0.69 8.10 8.44
C HIS A 68 -0.07 7.16 7.51
N TRP A 69 -0.57 6.05 8.04
CA TRP A 69 -1.31 5.07 7.28
C TRP A 69 -2.65 5.60 6.74
N ASN A 70 -3.32 6.44 7.53
CA ASN A 70 -4.53 7.16 7.09
C ASN A 70 -4.21 8.14 5.95
N SER A 71 -3.05 8.82 6.01
CA SER A 71 -2.55 9.65 4.91
C SER A 71 -2.27 8.81 3.65
N MET A 72 -1.63 7.65 3.81
CA MET A 72 -1.32 6.75 2.68
C MET A 72 -2.58 6.20 2.01
N LEU A 73 -3.60 5.85 2.80
CA LEU A 73 -4.91 5.45 2.28
C LEU A 73 -5.61 6.60 1.55
N ARG A 74 -5.66 7.79 2.16
CA ARG A 74 -6.36 8.95 1.60
C ARG A 74 -5.70 9.47 0.34
N GLY A 75 -4.38 9.37 0.26
CA GLY A 75 -3.60 9.69 -0.94
C GLY A 75 -3.77 8.66 -2.07
N GLY A 76 -4.41 7.52 -1.81
CA GLY A 76 -4.62 6.47 -2.81
C GLY A 76 -3.38 5.62 -3.11
N TYR A 77 -2.29 5.79 -2.36
CA TYR A 77 -1.04 5.05 -2.60
C TYR A 77 -1.21 3.56 -2.34
N ILE A 78 -1.81 3.18 -1.20
CA ILE A 78 -2.08 1.76 -0.86
C ILE A 78 -2.97 1.13 -1.93
N LYS A 79 -4.01 1.84 -2.39
CA LYS A 79 -4.90 1.36 -3.46
C LYS A 79 -4.11 1.09 -4.74
N SER A 80 -3.27 2.04 -5.15
CA SER A 80 -2.49 1.95 -6.40
C SER A 80 -1.50 0.79 -6.36
N ILE A 81 -0.83 0.58 -5.22
CA ILE A 81 0.08 -0.55 -5.01
C ILE A 81 -0.68 -1.89 -5.10
N LEU A 82 -1.83 -2.00 -4.44
CA LEU A 82 -2.66 -3.22 -4.49
C LEU A 82 -3.19 -3.49 -5.91
N GLN A 83 -3.60 -2.45 -6.65
CA GLN A 83 -4.02 -2.59 -8.04
C GLN A 83 -2.88 -3.08 -8.95
N ARG A 84 -1.66 -2.57 -8.73
CA ARG A 84 -0.48 -3.03 -9.46
C ARG A 84 -0.14 -4.48 -9.12
N LEU A 85 -0.19 -4.87 -7.85
CA LEU A 85 -0.01 -6.26 -7.43
C LEU A 85 -1.04 -7.17 -8.10
N ALA A 86 -2.32 -6.79 -8.08
CA ALA A 86 -3.38 -7.54 -8.74
C ALA A 86 -3.12 -7.69 -10.25
N TYR A 87 -2.63 -6.63 -10.93
CA TYR A 87 -2.24 -6.69 -12.33
C TYR A 87 -1.09 -7.69 -12.58
N LEU A 88 -0.02 -7.65 -11.76
CA LEU A 88 1.14 -8.55 -11.91
C LEU A 88 0.77 -10.02 -11.73
N TYR A 89 -0.11 -10.31 -10.77
CA TYR A 89 -0.56 -11.68 -10.48
C TYR A 89 -1.82 -12.09 -11.24
N LYS A 90 -2.35 -11.23 -12.13
CA LYS A 90 -3.62 -11.44 -12.85
C LYS A 90 -4.76 -11.82 -11.91
N ILE A 91 -4.76 -11.24 -10.71
CA ILE A 91 -5.83 -11.39 -9.74
C ILE A 91 -6.95 -10.47 -10.22
N GLU A 92 -8.07 -11.05 -10.63
CA GLU A 92 -9.25 -10.23 -10.88
C GLU A 92 -9.67 -9.56 -9.57
N PRO A 93 -9.81 -8.22 -9.54
CA PRO A 93 -10.29 -7.56 -8.33
C PRO A 93 -11.65 -8.17 -8.01
N ALA A 94 -11.81 -8.68 -6.79
CA ALA A 94 -13.07 -9.24 -6.34
C ALA A 94 -14.16 -8.19 -6.55
N VAL A 95 -14.97 -8.36 -7.60
CA VAL A 95 -16.15 -7.54 -7.82
C VAL A 95 -17.10 -7.93 -6.70
N GLU A 96 -17.21 -7.10 -5.66
CA GLU A 96 -18.34 -7.21 -4.75
C GLU A 96 -19.59 -6.94 -5.60
N ALA A 97 -20.28 -8.01 -5.98
CA ALA A 97 -21.66 -7.94 -6.43
C ALA A 97 -22.49 -7.42 -5.25
N GLY A 98 -22.92 -6.16 -5.33
CA GLY A 98 -23.77 -5.50 -4.35
C GLY A 98 -24.27 -4.17 -4.89
#